data_AF-A0A519GAK2-F1
#
_entry.id   AF-A0A519GAK2-F1
#
_cell.length_a   1.000
_cell.length_b   1.000
_cell.length_c   1.000
_cell.angle_alpha   90.00
_cell.angle_beta   90.00
_cell.angle_gamma   90.00
#
_symmetry.space_group_name_H-M   'P 1'
#
loop_
_entity.id
_entity.type
_entity.pdbx_description
1 polymer ?
#
loop_
_entity_poly.entity_id
_entity_poly.type
_entity_poly.pdbx_seq_one_letter_code
_entity_poly.pdbx_strand_id
1 'polypeptide(L)'
;PTTPSTTGEAEPAEHPNGVVAIDHLVLLSPDLARTVAALGALGVEPRRERDGELGGQAIRQVFFRFGDVILEVIGSPGATADGPSSLWGVTFVVDDVEASAAYFGEHASRVKDAVQPGRRITTLRHRELGLSVRTALISPHVRTAR
;
A
#
# COMPACT_ATOMS: atom_id res chain seq x y z
N PRO A 1 10.13 -6.02 -20.10
CA PRO A 1 8.89 -5.37 -20.60
C PRO A 1 7.67 -6.27 -20.35
N THR A 2 6.56 -5.71 -19.90
CA THR A 2 5.26 -6.40 -19.76
C THR A 2 4.30 -5.89 -20.83
N THR A 3 3.31 -6.72 -21.22
CA THR A 3 2.28 -6.38 -22.23
C THR A 3 0.91 -6.37 -21.55
N PRO A 4 -0.01 -5.47 -21.92
CA PRO A 4 -1.40 -5.54 -21.42
C PRO A 4 -2.03 -6.90 -21.72
N SER A 5 -2.72 -7.46 -20.72
CA SER A 5 -3.50 -8.68 -20.91
C SER A 5 -4.83 -8.36 -21.59
N THR A 6 -5.25 -9.24 -22.52
CA THR A 6 -6.61 -9.21 -23.10
C THR A 6 -7.52 -10.27 -22.47
N THR A 7 -7.00 -11.08 -21.55
CA THR A 7 -7.81 -12.03 -20.78
C THR A 7 -8.81 -11.25 -19.93
N GLY A 8 -10.06 -11.69 -19.92
CA GLY A 8 -11.09 -11.12 -19.05
C GLY A 8 -10.69 -11.22 -17.57
N GLU A 9 -11.37 -10.43 -16.74
CA GLU A 9 -11.20 -10.51 -15.29
C GLU A 9 -11.54 -11.92 -14.80
N ALA A 10 -10.71 -12.45 -13.89
CA ALA A 10 -10.96 -13.77 -13.33
C ALA A 10 -12.12 -13.68 -12.32
N GLU A 11 -12.92 -14.74 -12.26
CA GLU A 11 -13.93 -14.87 -11.20
C GLU A 11 -13.24 -14.85 -9.83
N PRO A 12 -13.72 -14.04 -8.87
CA PRO A 12 -13.15 -13.99 -7.53
C PRO A 12 -13.22 -15.38 -6.86
N ALA A 13 -12.09 -15.80 -6.29
CA ALA A 13 -12.02 -17.01 -5.48
C ALA A 13 -11.84 -16.66 -4.01
N GLU A 14 -12.51 -17.39 -3.13
CA GLU A 14 -12.25 -17.29 -1.70
C GLU A 14 -10.93 -17.96 -1.35
N HIS A 15 -10.02 -17.21 -0.72
CA HIS A 15 -8.75 -17.72 -0.23
C HIS A 15 -8.73 -17.66 1.31
N PRO A 16 -8.20 -18.69 2.02
CA PRO A 16 -8.17 -18.71 3.49
C PRO A 16 -7.49 -17.52 4.18
N ASN A 17 -6.64 -16.77 3.47
CA ASN A 17 -6.01 -15.54 3.98
C ASN A 17 -6.94 -14.31 4.00
N GLY A 18 -8.16 -14.42 3.46
CA GLY A 18 -9.19 -13.40 3.48
C GLY A 18 -8.95 -12.19 2.58
N VAL A 19 -7.91 -12.19 1.73
CA VAL A 19 -7.57 -11.04 0.88
C VAL A 19 -8.56 -10.91 -0.28
N VAL A 20 -9.14 -9.72 -0.42
CA VAL A 20 -10.12 -9.39 -1.46
C VAL A 20 -9.68 -8.27 -2.41
N ALA A 21 -8.73 -7.42 -1.99
CA ALA A 21 -8.22 -6.34 -2.84
C ALA A 21 -6.84 -5.83 -2.36
N ILE A 22 -6.18 -5.04 -3.21
CA ILE A 22 -5.06 -4.19 -2.79
C ILE A 22 -5.61 -2.86 -2.30
N ASP A 23 -5.28 -2.46 -1.07
CA ASP A 23 -5.63 -1.15 -0.52
C ASP A 23 -4.66 -0.09 -1.04
N HIS A 24 -3.37 -0.32 -0.80
CA HIS A 24 -2.32 0.60 -1.22
C HIS A 24 -0.95 -0.05 -1.40
N LEU A 25 -0.14 0.60 -2.22
CA LEU A 25 1.28 0.32 -2.43
C LEU A 25 2.10 1.53 -1.95
N VAL A 26 3.26 1.26 -1.36
CA VAL A 26 4.18 2.31 -0.92
C VAL A 26 5.47 2.23 -1.72
N LEU A 27 5.79 3.29 -2.46
CA LEU A 27 7.06 3.48 -3.16
C LEU A 27 7.97 4.42 -2.39
N LEU A 28 9.22 4.02 -2.17
CA LEU A 28 10.28 4.95 -1.76
C LEU A 28 10.97 5.49 -3.00
N SER A 29 11.04 6.82 -3.09
CA SER A 29 11.69 7.53 -4.18
C SER A 29 12.95 8.26 -3.67
N PRO A 30 14.12 8.05 -4.30
CA PRO A 30 15.32 8.85 -4.00
C PRO A 30 15.23 10.28 -4.58
N ASP A 31 14.31 10.50 -5.51
CA ASP A 31 13.98 11.81 -6.09
C ASP A 31 12.46 11.89 -6.27
N LEU A 32 11.78 12.58 -5.37
CA LEU A 32 10.33 12.62 -5.35
C LEU A 32 9.77 13.33 -6.59
N ALA A 33 10.38 14.44 -7.01
CA ALA A 33 9.93 15.23 -8.15
C ALA A 33 10.00 14.42 -9.44
N ARG A 34 11.09 13.66 -9.65
CA ARG A 34 11.25 12.78 -10.82
C ARG A 34 10.19 11.68 -10.87
N THR A 35 9.90 11.03 -9.73
CA THR A 35 8.88 9.97 -9.70
C THR A 35 7.48 10.55 -9.92
N VAL A 36 7.16 11.71 -9.34
CA VAL A 36 5.89 12.40 -9.57
C VAL A 36 5.75 12.79 -11.05
N ALA A 37 6.79 13.35 -11.67
CA ALA A 37 6.77 13.70 -13.09
C ALA A 37 6.58 12.48 -14.00
N ALA A 38 7.22 11.35 -13.67
CA ALA A 38 7.05 10.10 -14.39
C ALA A 38 5.61 9.55 -14.30
N LEU A 39 4.97 9.66 -13.13
CA LEU A 39 3.56 9.29 -12.97
C LEU A 39 2.62 10.25 -13.70
N GLY A 40 2.93 11.55 -13.73
CA GLY A 40 2.21 12.55 -14.50
C GLY A 40 2.27 12.29 -16.02
N ALA A 41 3.41 11.80 -16.52
CA ALA A 41 3.54 11.38 -17.93
C ALA A 41 2.63 10.18 -18.30
N LEU A 42 2.15 9.44 -17.30
CA LEU A 42 1.14 8.37 -17.46
C LEU A 42 -0.31 8.89 -17.33
N GLY A 43 -0.50 10.21 -17.15
CA GLY A 43 -1.81 10.84 -16.99
C GLY A 43 -2.40 10.71 -15.58
N VAL A 44 -1.58 10.44 -14.56
CA VAL A 44 -2.04 10.28 -13.18
C VAL A 44 -1.58 11.46 -12.33
N GLU A 45 -2.54 12.22 -11.82
CA GLU A 45 -2.28 13.42 -11.01
C GLU A 45 -2.26 13.11 -9.50
N PRO A 46 -1.41 13.80 -8.71
CA PRO A 46 -1.46 13.77 -7.26
C PRO A 46 -2.85 14.16 -6.73
N ARG A 47 -3.36 13.39 -5.76
CA ARG A 47 -4.63 13.68 -5.08
C ARG A 47 -4.44 14.39 -3.75
N ARG A 48 -3.31 14.17 -3.10
CA ARG A 48 -2.96 14.74 -1.81
C ARG A 48 -1.46 14.70 -1.60
N GLU A 49 -0.95 15.66 -0.86
CA GLU A 49 0.40 15.64 -0.30
C GLU A 49 0.34 15.81 1.22
N ARG A 50 1.32 15.24 1.91
CA ARG A 50 1.49 15.40 3.35
C ARG A 50 2.96 15.30 3.73
N ASP A 51 3.42 16.25 4.54
CA ASP A 51 4.72 16.15 5.22
C ASP A 51 4.60 15.33 6.50
N GLY A 52 5.66 14.61 6.86
CA GLY A 52 5.72 13.80 8.06
C GLY A 52 7.12 13.33 8.38
N GLU A 53 7.22 12.31 9.24
CA GLU A 53 8.49 11.72 9.63
C GLU A 53 8.44 10.19 9.48
N LEU A 54 9.54 9.61 8.99
CA LEU A 54 9.75 8.17 8.92
C LEU A 54 11.13 7.85 9.49
N GLY A 55 11.18 7.09 10.59
CA GLY A 55 12.45 6.78 11.26
C GLY A 55 13.21 8.02 11.75
N GLY A 56 12.50 9.07 12.14
CA GLY A 56 13.08 10.35 12.57
C GLY A 56 13.61 11.23 11.44
N GLN A 57 13.36 10.88 10.18
CA GLN A 57 13.72 11.69 9.02
C GLN A 57 12.48 12.34 8.43
N ALA A 58 12.60 13.62 8.06
CA ALA A 58 11.54 14.33 7.35
C ALA A 58 11.26 13.69 5.99
N ILE A 59 9.98 13.46 5.71
CA ILE A 59 9.49 12.90 4.46
C ILE A 59 8.36 13.74 3.90
N ARG A 60 8.18 13.66 2.59
CA ARG A 60 6.93 14.02 1.91
C ARG A 60 6.31 12.78 1.32
N GLN A 61 5.00 12.64 1.53
CA GLN A 61 4.17 11.60 0.95
C GLN A 61 3.22 12.21 -0.07
N VAL A 62 3.22 11.67 -1.28
CA VAL A 62 2.34 12.06 -2.39
C VAL A 62 1.43 10.89 -2.71
N PHE A 63 0.13 11.14 -2.72
CA PHE A 63 -0.89 10.11 -2.89
C PHE A 63 -1.48 10.17 -4.29
N PHE A 64 -1.47 9.04 -4.99
CA PHE A 64 -2.10 8.85 -6.30
C PHE A 64 -3.22 7.81 -6.21
N ARG A 65 -4.14 7.84 -7.16
CA ARG A 65 -5.27 6.90 -7.23
C ARG A 65 -5.27 6.16 -8.56
N PHE A 66 -5.20 4.83 -8.51
CA PHE A 66 -5.25 3.92 -9.65
C PHE A 66 -6.49 3.03 -9.52
N GLY A 67 -7.63 3.52 -10.01
CA GLY A 67 -8.92 2.86 -9.78
C GLY A 67 -9.18 2.70 -8.28
N ASP A 68 -9.19 1.45 -7.81
CA ASP A 68 -9.40 1.12 -6.40
C ASP A 68 -8.15 1.05 -5.54
N VAL A 69 -6.95 1.21 -6.11
CA VAL A 69 -5.67 1.16 -5.42
C VAL A 69 -5.10 2.56 -5.16
N ILE A 70 -4.54 2.78 -3.97
CA ILE A 70 -3.76 3.99 -3.66
C ILE A 70 -2.27 3.71 -3.89
N LEU A 71 -1.56 4.63 -4.54
CA LEU A 71 -0.10 4.61 -4.59
C LEU A 71 0.43 5.74 -3.72
N GLU A 72 1.17 5.41 -2.68
CA GLU A 72 1.86 6.35 -1.81
C GLU A 72 3.32 6.45 -2.23
N VAL A 73 3.74 7.59 -2.77
CA VAL A 73 5.13 7.85 -3.11
C VAL A 73 5.75 8.68 -1.99
N ILE A 74 6.79 8.15 -1.36
CA ILE A 74 7.48 8.76 -0.23
C ILE A 74 8.90 9.11 -0.64
N GLY A 75 9.33 10.33 -0.34
CA GLY A 75 10.73 10.73 -0.50
C GLY A 75 11.10 11.85 0.46
N SER A 76 12.39 12.08 0.65
CA SER A 76 12.87 13.24 1.41
C SER A 76 12.63 14.53 0.63
N PRO A 77 12.08 15.60 1.25
CA PRO A 77 11.86 16.87 0.57
C PRO A 77 13.16 17.43 -0.02
N GLY A 78 13.12 17.81 -1.31
CA GLY A 78 14.28 18.37 -2.02
C GLY A 78 15.39 17.38 -2.38
N ALA A 79 15.25 16.09 -2.03
CA ALA A 79 16.20 15.07 -2.45
C ALA A 79 16.13 14.83 -3.96
N THR A 80 17.31 14.69 -4.58
CA THR A 80 17.52 14.52 -6.03
C THR A 80 18.50 13.38 -6.31
N ALA A 81 18.51 12.36 -5.45
CA ALA A 81 19.45 11.26 -5.58
C ALA A 81 19.10 10.35 -6.78
N ASP A 82 20.14 9.79 -7.37
CA ASP A 82 20.04 8.83 -8.46
C ASP A 82 19.56 7.45 -7.97
N GLY A 83 19.15 6.62 -8.94
CA GLY A 83 18.74 5.23 -8.69
C GLY A 83 17.23 5.02 -8.77
N PRO A 84 16.78 3.76 -8.78
CA PRO A 84 15.38 3.42 -8.96
C PRO A 84 14.56 3.70 -7.70
N SER A 85 13.28 4.07 -7.90
CA SER A 85 12.28 3.98 -6.85
C SER A 85 12.00 2.51 -6.53
N SER A 86 11.73 2.21 -5.26
CA SER A 86 11.58 0.83 -4.78
C SER A 86 10.24 0.61 -4.08
N LEU A 87 9.63 -0.56 -4.31
CA LEU A 87 8.46 -0.99 -3.56
C LEU A 87 8.88 -1.33 -2.13
N TRP A 88 8.30 -0.62 -1.17
CA TRP A 88 8.63 -0.78 0.25
C TRP A 88 7.60 -1.60 1.00
N GLY A 89 6.33 -1.48 0.61
CA GLY A 89 5.25 -2.22 1.22
C GLY A 89 3.99 -2.29 0.36
N VAL A 90 3.16 -3.26 0.71
CA VAL A 90 1.82 -3.49 0.17
C VAL A 90 0.87 -3.71 1.34
N THR A 91 -0.33 -3.17 1.20
CA THR A 91 -1.42 -3.41 2.14
C THR A 91 -2.60 -3.97 1.38
N PHE A 92 -3.16 -5.07 1.89
CA PHE A 92 -4.30 -5.76 1.31
C PHE A 92 -5.56 -5.52 2.14
N VAL A 93 -6.69 -5.40 1.47
CA VAL A 93 -8.00 -5.40 2.11
C VAL A 93 -8.38 -6.85 2.44
N VAL A 94 -8.83 -7.08 3.67
CA VAL A 94 -9.46 -8.32 4.13
C VAL A 94 -10.80 -8.00 4.77
N ASP A 95 -11.82 -8.81 4.53
CA ASP A 95 -13.17 -8.56 5.09
C ASP A 95 -13.20 -8.76 6.62
N ASP A 96 -12.47 -9.76 7.12
CA ASP A 96 -12.29 -10.02 8.55
C ASP A 96 -10.79 -10.06 8.92
N VAL A 97 -10.34 -8.98 9.57
CA VAL A 97 -8.93 -8.82 9.98
C VAL A 97 -8.56 -9.76 11.12
N GLU A 98 -9.50 -10.08 12.02
CA GLU A 98 -9.25 -10.98 13.15
C GLU A 98 -9.13 -12.43 12.64
N ALA A 99 -10.02 -12.84 11.73
CA ALA A 99 -9.92 -14.16 11.08
C ALA A 99 -8.62 -14.30 10.27
N SER A 100 -8.25 -13.26 9.52
CA SER A 100 -7.00 -13.26 8.75
C SER A 100 -5.78 -13.29 9.67
N ALA A 101 -5.78 -12.54 10.77
CA ALA A 101 -4.71 -12.58 11.77
C ALA A 101 -4.60 -13.97 12.42
N ALA A 102 -5.72 -14.61 12.73
CA ALA A 102 -5.75 -15.97 13.26
C ALA A 102 -5.20 -16.99 12.24
N TYR A 103 -5.52 -16.84 10.96
CA TYR A 103 -4.99 -17.67 9.88
C TYR A 103 -3.45 -17.59 9.78
N PHE A 104 -2.89 -16.38 9.90
CA PHE A 104 -1.43 -16.18 9.87
C PHE A 104 -0.74 -16.46 11.23
N GLY A 105 -1.51 -16.63 12.31
CA GLY A 105 -1.01 -17.00 13.63
C GLY A 105 0.10 -16.08 14.14
N GLU A 106 1.24 -16.67 14.51
CA GLU A 106 2.41 -15.96 15.05
C GLU A 106 3.07 -14.99 14.05
N HIS A 107 2.80 -15.17 12.76
CA HIS A 107 3.30 -14.29 11.71
C HIS A 107 2.47 -13.01 11.56
N ALA A 108 1.33 -12.87 12.23
CA ALA A 108 0.58 -11.62 12.31
C ALA A 108 0.89 -10.87 13.60
N SER A 109 0.96 -9.53 13.51
CA SER A 109 0.95 -8.71 14.71
C SER A 109 -0.46 -8.63 15.31
N ARG A 110 -0.56 -8.18 16.57
CA ARG A 110 -1.86 -7.95 17.20
C ARG A 110 -2.68 -6.97 16.35
N VAL A 111 -3.93 -7.32 16.07
CA VAL A 111 -4.87 -6.44 15.38
C VAL A 111 -5.10 -5.18 16.22
N LYS A 112 -4.99 -4.01 15.59
CA LYS A 112 -5.17 -2.70 16.22
C LYS A 112 -5.96 -1.77 15.34
N ASP A 113 -6.31 -0.60 15.85
CA ASP A 113 -6.88 0.47 15.04
C ASP A 113 -5.86 0.97 14.01
N ALA A 114 -6.34 1.13 12.78
CA ALA A 114 -5.58 1.77 11.72
C ALA A 114 -5.57 3.29 11.93
N VAL A 115 -4.64 3.98 11.26
CA VAL A 115 -4.62 5.45 11.23
C VAL A 115 -5.88 6.00 10.55
N GLN A 116 -6.44 5.24 9.62
CA GLN A 116 -7.73 5.51 8.99
C GLN A 116 -8.87 5.22 9.99
N PRO A 117 -9.70 6.22 10.34
CA PRO A 117 -10.77 6.04 11.33
C PRO A 117 -11.70 4.87 10.99
N GLY A 118 -12.03 4.08 12.02
CA GLY A 118 -12.95 2.95 11.92
C GLY A 118 -12.38 1.70 11.22
N ARG A 119 -11.14 1.75 10.71
CA ARG A 119 -10.48 0.58 10.12
C ARG A 119 -9.59 -0.12 11.14
N ARG A 120 -9.48 -1.44 11.01
CA ARG A 120 -8.59 -2.31 11.81
C ARG A 120 -7.45 -2.82 10.92
N ILE A 121 -6.27 -3.02 11.50
CA ILE A 121 -5.07 -3.44 10.75
C ILE A 121 -4.23 -4.44 11.55
N THR A 122 -3.61 -5.38 10.85
CA THR A 122 -2.47 -6.18 11.31
C THR A 122 -1.34 -6.11 10.29
N THR A 123 -0.11 -6.34 10.74
CA THR A 123 1.08 -6.39 9.89
C THR A 123 1.68 -7.79 9.95
N LEU A 124 2.08 -8.32 8.79
CA LEU A 124 2.71 -9.63 8.72
C LEU A 124 4.22 -9.53 8.98
N ARG A 125 4.79 -10.57 9.59
CA ARG A 125 6.22 -10.87 9.64
C ARG A 125 6.69 -11.34 8.26
N HIS A 126 6.55 -10.45 7.27
CA HIS A 126 6.73 -10.69 5.83
C HIS A 126 7.94 -11.59 5.47
N ARG A 127 9.10 -11.37 6.10
CA ARG A 127 10.32 -12.16 5.86
C ARG A 127 10.19 -13.63 6.23
N GLU A 128 9.49 -13.94 7.31
CA GLU A 128 9.25 -15.33 7.74
C GLU A 128 8.30 -16.05 6.77
N LEU A 129 7.47 -15.29 6.05
CA LEU A 129 6.57 -15.77 5.00
C LEU A 129 7.20 -15.72 3.60
N GLY A 130 8.48 -15.40 3.47
CA GLY A 130 9.17 -15.28 2.17
C GLY A 130 8.72 -14.09 1.31
N LEU A 131 8.01 -13.12 1.88
CA LEU A 131 7.53 -11.93 1.17
C LEU A 131 8.60 -10.83 1.16
N SER A 132 8.88 -10.29 -0.03
CA SER A 132 9.99 -9.34 -0.23
C SER A 132 9.74 -7.93 0.35
N VAL A 133 8.48 -7.56 0.56
CA VAL A 133 8.08 -6.21 1.01
C VAL A 133 7.19 -6.27 2.24
N ARG A 134 7.18 -5.19 3.01
CA ARG A 134 6.33 -5.11 4.20
C ARG A 134 4.88 -5.32 3.79
N THR A 135 4.20 -6.20 4.50
CA THR A 135 2.84 -6.60 4.14
C THR A 135 1.92 -6.35 5.31
N ALA A 136 0.79 -5.70 5.06
CA ALA A 136 -0.25 -5.46 6.03
C ALA A 136 -1.62 -5.92 5.51
N LEU A 137 -2.52 -6.25 6.43
CA LEU A 137 -3.91 -6.59 6.17
C LEU A 137 -4.78 -5.58 6.90
N ILE A 138 -5.72 -4.96 6.21
CA ILE A 138 -6.57 -3.90 6.74
C ILE A 138 -8.03 -4.18 6.41
N SER A 139 -8.95 -3.85 7.31
CA SER A 139 -10.39 -4.00 7.09
C SER A 139 -10.86 -3.12 5.94
N PRO A 140 -12.03 -3.34 5.32
CA PRO A 140 -12.55 -2.45 4.28
C PRO A 140 -12.74 -1.02 4.79
N HIS A 141 -12.87 -0.07 3.87
CA HIS A 141 -13.27 1.29 4.25
C HIS A 141 -14.67 1.26 4.88
N VAL A 142 -14.80 1.85 6.08
CA VAL A 142 -16.11 2.11 6.66
C VAL A 142 -16.79 3.15 5.79
N ARG A 143 -17.85 2.75 5.08
CA ARG A 143 -18.67 3.69 4.33
C ARG A 143 -19.25 4.68 5.33
N THR A 144 -18.83 5.94 5.27
CA THR A 144 -19.55 7.00 5.95
C THR A 144 -20.91 7.08 5.28
N ALA A 145 -22.00 6.95 6.05
CA ALA A 145 -23.33 7.23 5.54
C ALA A 145 -23.30 8.65 4.93
N ARG A 146 -23.66 8.75 3.65
CA ARG A 146 -23.88 10.05 3.00
C ARG A 146 -25.22 10.60 3.45
#